data_AF-A0AAU5H601-F1
#
_entry.id   AF-A0AAU5H601-F1
#
_cell.length_a   1.000
_cell.length_b   1.000
_cell.length_c   1.000
_cell.angle_alpha   90.00
_cell.angle_beta   90.00
_cell.angle_gamma   90.00
#
_symmetry.space_group_name_H-M   'P 1'
#
loop_
_entity.id
_entity.type
_entity.pdbx_description
1 polymer ?
#
loop_
_entity_poly.entity_id
_entity_poly.type
_entity_poly.pdbx_seq_one_letter_code
_entity_poly.pdbx_strand_id
1 'polypeptide(L)'
;MRASPIRRWKTLALGVSAVLVGLALPAATATPASATTTAYDATYYKNAVGKTGTTLKSSLHTIISSQTKLSYSALWAALKVTDQDPSNSSNVILLYSGISRSKTLNGGDSGDWNREHVWAISHGDLTTSTGPGTDLHHIRPEDVAVNGKRGNLDFDNGGSSFTNSGGSLADSDSFEPRDAVKGDVARMILYMAVRYEGDDGFADLEPDDKVANGSTPYIGKLSVLKQWNDEDPPDSFEENRNNVIYSTYQHNRNPFIDHPEWVEAIW
;
A
#
# COMPACT_ATOMS: atom_id res chain seq x y z
N MET A 1 81.76 35.38 5.91
CA MET A 1 81.18 35.24 4.56
C MET A 1 79.66 35.21 4.68
N ARG A 2 79.02 36.17 4.02
CA ARG A 2 77.59 36.29 3.60
C ARG A 2 76.47 36.03 4.62
N ALA A 3 75.77 37.13 4.92
CA ALA A 3 74.45 37.20 5.52
C ALA A 3 73.36 36.56 4.64
N SER A 4 72.26 36.15 5.26
CA SER A 4 70.97 35.98 4.58
C SER A 4 69.83 36.36 5.54
N PRO A 5 68.99 37.35 5.20
CA PRO A 5 67.82 37.72 6.00
C PRO A 5 66.63 36.80 5.68
N ILE A 6 65.91 36.40 6.73
CA ILE A 6 64.69 35.57 6.65
C ILE A 6 63.55 36.44 6.11
N ARG A 7 63.14 36.16 4.88
CA ARG A 7 61.99 36.80 4.21
C ARG A 7 60.71 36.06 4.62
N ARG A 8 59.80 36.73 5.33
CA ARG A 8 58.44 36.25 5.62
C ARG A 8 57.65 36.13 4.32
N TRP A 9 57.20 34.92 3.97
CA TRP A 9 56.25 34.71 2.88
C TRP A 9 54.84 34.75 3.46
N LYS A 10 54.01 35.65 2.95
CA LYS A 10 52.56 35.64 3.18
C LYS A 10 51.97 34.58 2.24
N THR A 11 51.38 33.53 2.80
CA THR A 11 50.56 32.57 2.04
C THR A 11 49.28 33.27 1.57
N LEU A 12 49.15 33.46 0.24
CA LEU A 12 47.86 33.74 -0.38
C LEU A 12 47.03 32.46 -0.36
N ALA A 13 45.90 32.48 0.35
CA ALA A 13 44.88 31.45 0.23
C ALA A 13 44.06 31.74 -1.05
N LEU A 14 44.18 30.90 -2.07
CA LEU A 14 43.22 30.85 -3.17
C LEU A 14 42.01 30.05 -2.71
N GLY A 15 40.92 30.74 -2.38
CA GLY A 15 39.61 30.12 -2.19
C GLY A 15 39.03 29.77 -3.56
N VAL A 16 38.83 28.47 -3.82
CA VAL A 16 38.06 28.00 -4.97
C VAL A 16 36.60 27.95 -4.53
N SER A 17 35.80 28.95 -4.90
CA SER A 17 34.34 28.87 -4.80
C SER A 17 33.82 28.03 -5.96
N ALA A 18 33.46 26.78 -5.69
CA ALA A 18 32.68 25.97 -6.62
C ALA A 18 31.22 26.45 -6.58
N VAL A 19 30.77 27.13 -7.62
CA VAL A 19 29.34 27.41 -7.83
C VAL A 19 28.70 26.13 -8.36
N LEU A 20 28.05 25.37 -7.48
CA LEU A 20 27.16 24.30 -7.87
C LEU A 20 25.86 24.92 -8.40
N VAL A 21 25.75 25.00 -9.73
CA VAL A 21 24.45 25.24 -10.39
C VAL A 21 23.66 23.95 -10.24
N GLY A 22 22.77 23.91 -9.25
CA GLY A 22 21.79 22.84 -9.12
C GLY A 22 20.87 22.87 -10.34
N LEU A 23 21.01 21.90 -11.22
CA LEU A 23 20.00 21.58 -12.22
C LEU A 23 18.79 21.03 -11.45
N ALA A 24 17.82 21.89 -11.16
CA ALA A 24 16.48 21.43 -10.80
C ALA A 24 15.89 20.78 -12.05
N LEU A 25 15.87 19.44 -12.07
CA LEU A 25 15.08 18.71 -13.05
C LEU A 25 13.61 19.13 -12.84
N PRO A 26 12.86 19.43 -13.92
CA PRO A 26 11.43 19.66 -13.77
C PRO A 26 10.82 18.41 -13.16
N ALA A 27 10.05 18.58 -12.08
CA ALA A 27 9.21 17.52 -11.55
C ALA A 27 8.37 16.99 -12.71
N ALA A 28 8.53 15.71 -13.03
CA ALA A 28 7.63 15.04 -13.96
C ALA A 28 6.24 15.10 -13.31
N THR A 29 5.37 15.96 -13.81
CA THR A 29 3.95 15.87 -13.49
C THR A 29 3.49 14.54 -14.06
N ALA A 30 3.34 13.55 -13.19
CA ALA A 30 2.75 12.27 -13.52
C ALA A 30 1.44 12.54 -14.25
N THR A 31 1.22 11.84 -15.35
CA THR A 31 -0.10 11.83 -15.98
C THR A 31 -1.01 11.08 -15.01
N PRO A 32 -2.14 11.65 -14.56
CA PRO A 32 -2.99 10.96 -13.59
C PRO A 32 -3.37 9.56 -14.08
N ALA A 33 -3.35 8.60 -13.16
CA ALA A 33 -3.69 7.21 -13.41
C ALA A 33 -5.04 7.13 -14.14
N SER A 34 -5.04 6.52 -15.33
CA SER A 34 -6.27 6.30 -16.09
C SER A 34 -6.73 4.87 -15.89
N ALA A 35 -7.82 4.69 -15.18
CA ALA A 35 -8.46 3.39 -15.09
C ALA A 35 -9.23 3.06 -16.35
N THR A 36 -9.09 1.82 -16.82
CA THR A 36 -9.64 1.37 -18.09
C THR A 36 -10.60 0.19 -17.89
N THR A 37 -11.63 0.35 -17.05
CA THR A 37 -12.71 -0.66 -16.96
C THR A 37 -14.10 -0.10 -17.19
N THR A 38 -14.29 0.54 -18.35
CA THR A 38 -15.59 1.06 -18.84
C THR A 38 -16.72 0.02 -18.95
N ALA A 39 -16.42 -1.28 -18.79
CA ALA A 39 -17.42 -2.36 -18.85
C ALA A 39 -18.27 -2.47 -17.58
N TYR A 40 -17.70 -2.13 -16.41
CA TYR A 40 -18.42 -2.21 -15.12
C TYR A 40 -19.26 -0.95 -14.84
N ASP A 41 -18.95 0.18 -15.48
CA ASP A 41 -19.64 1.47 -15.32
C ASP A 41 -21.14 1.39 -15.58
N ALA A 42 -21.53 0.72 -16.66
CA ALA A 42 -22.95 0.58 -17.02
C ALA A 42 -23.69 -0.44 -16.14
N THR A 43 -22.98 -1.22 -15.32
CA THR A 43 -23.52 -2.35 -14.56
C THR A 43 -23.21 -2.22 -13.07
N TYR A 44 -22.05 -2.72 -12.64
CA TYR A 44 -21.60 -2.78 -11.24
C TYR A 44 -21.47 -1.38 -10.62
N TYR A 45 -20.88 -0.42 -11.34
CA TYR A 45 -20.62 0.94 -10.85
C TYR A 45 -21.65 1.99 -11.26
N LYS A 46 -22.77 1.60 -11.86
CA LYS A 46 -23.77 2.53 -12.42
C LYS A 46 -24.26 3.62 -11.46
N ASN A 47 -24.27 3.33 -10.16
CA ASN A 47 -24.73 4.25 -9.12
C ASN A 47 -23.62 5.15 -8.57
N ALA A 48 -22.37 4.90 -8.92
CA ALA A 48 -21.20 5.70 -8.52
C ALA A 48 -20.75 6.66 -9.62
N VAL A 49 -20.87 6.25 -10.90
CA VAL A 49 -20.43 7.04 -12.05
C VAL A 49 -21.01 8.46 -12.02
N GLY A 50 -20.11 9.46 -12.16
CA GLY A 50 -20.45 10.88 -12.20
C GLY A 50 -20.64 11.54 -10.82
N LYS A 51 -20.52 10.80 -9.72
CA LYS A 51 -20.54 11.36 -8.36
C LYS A 51 -19.13 11.73 -7.90
N THR A 52 -19.06 12.59 -6.88
CA THR A 52 -17.82 12.98 -6.19
C THR A 52 -18.06 13.15 -4.68
N GLY A 53 -16.98 13.32 -3.93
CA GLY A 53 -16.98 13.54 -2.49
C GLY A 53 -17.72 12.44 -1.72
N THR A 54 -18.42 12.86 -0.66
CA THR A 54 -19.22 11.95 0.19
C THR A 54 -20.27 11.17 -0.60
N THR A 55 -20.84 11.74 -1.67
CA THR A 55 -21.85 11.04 -2.47
C THR A 55 -21.27 9.89 -3.27
N LEU A 56 -20.03 10.02 -3.76
CA LEU A 56 -19.29 8.93 -4.39
C LEU A 56 -18.93 7.88 -3.34
N LYS A 57 -18.34 8.30 -2.21
CA LYS A 57 -17.96 7.41 -1.11
C LYS A 57 -19.13 6.53 -0.65
N SER A 58 -20.28 7.10 -0.30
CA SER A 58 -21.46 6.34 0.14
C SER A 58 -22.03 5.43 -0.95
N SER A 59 -21.91 5.81 -2.23
CA SER A 59 -22.36 4.97 -3.34
C SER A 59 -21.45 3.75 -3.51
N LEU A 60 -20.14 3.95 -3.39
CA LEU A 60 -19.17 2.86 -3.42
C LEU A 60 -19.32 1.96 -2.21
N HIS A 61 -19.44 2.51 -1.01
CA HIS A 61 -19.74 1.75 0.21
C HIS A 61 -20.93 0.81 0.01
N THR A 62 -22.05 1.35 -0.51
CA THR A 62 -23.25 0.55 -0.80
C THR A 62 -22.99 -0.57 -1.81
N ILE A 63 -22.18 -0.33 -2.84
CA ILE A 63 -21.86 -1.31 -3.88
C ILE A 63 -21.00 -2.44 -3.31
N ILE A 64 -19.94 -2.10 -2.57
CA ILE A 64 -18.93 -3.05 -2.11
C ILE A 64 -19.29 -3.72 -0.77
N SER A 65 -20.31 -3.21 -0.07
CA SER A 65 -20.79 -3.80 1.18
C SER A 65 -21.41 -5.19 0.99
N SER A 66 -21.99 -5.43 -0.19
CA SER A 66 -22.51 -6.73 -0.61
C SER A 66 -21.35 -7.64 -1.04
N GLN A 67 -20.97 -8.56 -0.16
CA GLN A 67 -19.91 -9.52 -0.43
C GLN A 67 -20.17 -10.90 0.19
N THR A 68 -19.66 -11.94 -0.45
CA THR A 68 -19.43 -13.23 0.19
C THR A 68 -18.27 -13.08 1.17
N LYS A 69 -18.45 -13.57 2.39
CA LYS A 69 -17.44 -13.43 3.44
C LYS A 69 -16.74 -14.77 3.67
N LEU A 70 -15.42 -14.75 3.72
CA LEU A 70 -14.61 -15.93 3.95
C LEU A 70 -14.34 -16.15 5.44
N SER A 71 -14.12 -17.41 5.82
CA SER A 71 -13.53 -17.73 7.12
C SER A 71 -12.03 -17.45 7.11
N TYR A 72 -11.45 -17.22 8.29
CA TYR A 72 -10.01 -16.98 8.40
C TYR A 72 -9.17 -18.14 7.85
N SER A 73 -9.59 -19.39 8.03
CA SER A 73 -8.88 -20.56 7.51
C SER A 73 -8.94 -20.66 5.98
N ALA A 74 -10.02 -20.20 5.35
CA ALA A 74 -10.17 -20.21 3.90
C ALA A 74 -9.18 -19.28 3.18
N LEU A 75 -8.69 -18.23 3.86
CA LEU A 75 -7.71 -17.29 3.32
C LEU A 75 -6.45 -17.97 2.81
N TRP A 76 -5.97 -19.05 3.46
CA TRP A 76 -4.78 -19.76 3.00
C TRP A 76 -4.92 -20.32 1.59
N ALA A 77 -6.10 -20.83 1.25
CA ALA A 77 -6.37 -21.36 -0.08
C ALA A 77 -6.55 -20.20 -1.07
N ALA A 78 -7.24 -19.14 -0.67
CA ALA A 78 -7.47 -17.98 -1.51
C ALA A 78 -6.17 -17.25 -1.89
N LEU A 79 -5.28 -16.97 -0.94
CA LEU A 79 -4.00 -16.28 -1.19
C LEU A 79 -3.08 -17.05 -2.14
N LYS A 80 -3.16 -18.38 -2.15
CA LYS A 80 -2.43 -19.21 -3.12
C LYS A 80 -2.92 -19.03 -4.56
N VAL A 81 -4.11 -18.46 -4.75
CA VAL A 81 -4.68 -18.18 -6.07
C VAL A 81 -4.58 -16.71 -6.40
N THR A 82 -4.99 -15.83 -5.49
CA THR A 82 -5.03 -14.37 -5.70
C THR A 82 -3.65 -13.77 -5.90
N ASP A 83 -2.63 -14.33 -5.25
CA ASP A 83 -1.27 -13.80 -5.24
C ASP A 83 -0.27 -14.77 -5.91
N GLN A 84 -0.75 -15.71 -6.74
CA GLN A 84 0.09 -16.66 -7.47
C GLN A 84 1.12 -15.93 -8.33
N ASP A 85 2.38 -16.34 -8.25
CA ASP A 85 3.44 -15.83 -9.12
C ASP A 85 3.15 -16.20 -10.60
N PRO A 86 2.99 -15.21 -11.50
CA PRO A 86 2.73 -15.46 -12.92
C PRO A 86 3.85 -16.24 -13.63
N SER A 87 5.08 -16.15 -13.12
CA SER A 87 6.26 -16.85 -13.66
C SER A 87 6.48 -18.21 -13.01
N ASN A 88 5.80 -18.51 -11.89
CA ASN A 88 5.91 -19.78 -11.20
C ASN A 88 4.63 -20.12 -10.42
N SER A 89 3.75 -20.92 -11.00
CA SER A 89 2.46 -21.28 -10.40
C SER A 89 2.55 -22.06 -9.08
N SER A 90 3.74 -22.57 -8.71
CA SER A 90 3.98 -23.21 -7.41
C SER A 90 4.24 -22.20 -6.29
N ASN A 91 4.40 -20.92 -6.62
CA ASN A 91 4.74 -19.85 -5.69
C ASN A 91 3.64 -18.78 -5.61
N VAL A 92 3.74 -17.95 -4.58
CA VAL A 92 3.05 -16.66 -4.42
C VAL A 92 4.08 -15.53 -4.39
N ILE A 93 3.68 -14.32 -4.81
CA ILE A 93 4.46 -13.10 -4.64
C ILE A 93 4.14 -12.49 -3.29
N LEU A 94 5.17 -12.29 -2.46
CA LEU A 94 5.05 -11.63 -1.17
C LEU A 94 4.99 -10.10 -1.37
N LEU A 95 4.04 -9.44 -0.71
CA LEU A 95 3.69 -8.03 -0.93
C LEU A 95 4.89 -7.08 -0.83
N TYR A 96 5.42 -6.90 0.38
CA TYR A 96 6.45 -5.93 0.72
C TYR A 96 7.83 -6.39 0.28
N SER A 97 8.14 -7.67 0.45
CA SER A 97 9.47 -8.20 0.07
C SER A 97 9.62 -8.42 -1.44
N GLY A 98 8.52 -8.58 -2.19
CA GLY A 98 8.54 -8.89 -3.62
C GLY A 98 9.07 -10.29 -3.95
N ILE A 99 9.32 -11.11 -2.92
CA ILE A 99 9.91 -12.45 -3.08
C ILE A 99 8.85 -13.40 -3.64
N SER A 100 9.23 -14.20 -4.64
CA SER A 100 8.46 -15.38 -5.05
C SER A 100 8.74 -16.54 -4.09
N ARG A 101 7.72 -17.01 -3.37
CA ARG A 101 7.86 -18.05 -2.34
C ARG A 101 6.89 -19.21 -2.55
N SER A 102 7.34 -20.43 -2.28
CA SER A 102 6.51 -21.63 -2.40
C SER A 102 5.19 -21.50 -1.64
N LYS A 103 4.11 -21.91 -2.31
CA LYS A 103 2.77 -22.04 -1.71
C LYS A 103 2.72 -22.99 -0.52
N THR A 104 3.72 -23.86 -0.36
CA THR A 104 3.81 -24.82 0.74
C THR A 104 4.55 -24.27 1.97
N LEU A 105 5.27 -23.15 1.83
CA LEU A 105 5.96 -22.48 2.93
C LEU A 105 5.03 -21.46 3.59
N ASN A 106 3.80 -21.87 3.89
CA ASN A 106 2.79 -21.02 4.51
C ASN A 106 2.60 -21.43 5.96
N GLY A 107 2.81 -20.53 6.90
CA GLY A 107 2.92 -20.91 8.31
C GLY A 107 3.31 -19.73 9.21
N GLY A 108 4.18 -20.01 10.17
CA GLY A 108 4.63 -19.04 11.18
C GLY A 108 6.12 -19.13 11.48
N ASP A 109 6.85 -20.03 10.81
CA ASP A 109 8.28 -20.18 11.02
C ASP A 109 9.09 -19.18 10.19
N SER A 110 10.36 -18.99 10.54
CA SER A 110 11.26 -18.16 9.73
C SER A 110 11.42 -18.74 8.33
N GLY A 111 11.19 -17.92 7.31
CA GLY A 111 11.21 -18.33 5.91
C GLY A 111 9.85 -18.80 5.38
N ASP A 112 8.83 -18.95 6.24
CA ASP A 112 7.45 -19.05 5.80
C ASP A 112 6.91 -17.68 5.37
N TRP A 113 5.80 -17.72 4.64
CA TRP A 113 4.90 -16.58 4.54
C TRP A 113 3.66 -16.78 5.41
N ASN A 114 3.13 -15.68 5.93
CA ASN A 114 1.87 -15.64 6.66
C ASN A 114 0.90 -14.62 6.04
N ARG A 115 -0.24 -14.41 6.69
CA ARG A 115 -1.25 -13.43 6.26
C ARG A 115 -0.85 -12.07 6.82
N GLU A 116 -0.49 -11.15 5.93
CA GLU A 116 -0.38 -9.74 6.22
C GLU A 116 -1.77 -9.11 6.17
N HIS A 117 -2.15 -8.44 7.25
CA HIS A 117 -3.32 -7.57 7.28
C HIS A 117 -2.86 -6.15 7.00
N VAL A 118 -2.97 -5.69 5.75
CA VAL A 118 -2.48 -4.36 5.35
C VAL A 118 -3.14 -3.28 6.20
N TRP A 119 -4.44 -3.39 6.49
CA TRP A 119 -5.01 -2.72 7.66
C TRP A 119 -4.66 -3.51 8.92
N ALA A 120 -3.70 -3.02 9.71
CA ALA A 120 -3.24 -3.77 10.87
C ALA A 120 -4.40 -4.03 11.86
N ILE A 121 -4.52 -5.29 12.30
CA ILE A 121 -5.62 -5.76 13.16
C ILE A 121 -5.84 -4.86 14.39
N SER A 122 -4.78 -4.34 14.98
CA SER A 122 -4.85 -3.49 16.18
C SER A 122 -5.55 -2.15 15.95
N HIS A 123 -5.63 -1.65 14.71
CA HIS A 123 -6.28 -0.39 14.38
C HIS A 123 -7.79 -0.61 14.25
N GLY A 124 -8.51 -0.53 15.37
CA GLY A 124 -9.96 -0.78 15.41
C GLY A 124 -10.35 -2.18 15.89
N ASP A 125 -9.44 -2.91 16.52
CA ASP A 125 -9.68 -4.25 17.11
C ASP A 125 -10.35 -5.21 16.12
N LEU A 126 -9.78 -5.29 14.91
CA LEU A 126 -10.23 -6.26 13.92
C LEU A 126 -10.06 -7.65 14.53
N THR A 127 -10.94 -8.58 14.18
CA THR A 127 -10.83 -9.95 14.68
C THR A 127 -10.58 -10.90 13.52
N THR A 128 -10.17 -12.13 13.82
CA THR A 128 -10.13 -13.22 12.82
C THR A 128 -11.52 -13.80 12.54
N SER A 129 -12.58 -13.17 13.06
CA SER A 129 -13.95 -13.47 12.70
C SER A 129 -14.27 -12.93 11.31
N THR A 130 -15.28 -13.52 10.69
CA THR A 130 -15.80 -13.09 9.40
C THR A 130 -16.14 -11.59 9.39
N GLY A 131 -15.50 -10.83 8.51
CA GLY A 131 -15.61 -9.36 8.48
C GLY A 131 -14.31 -8.71 7.97
N PRO A 132 -13.91 -7.53 8.50
CA PRO A 132 -12.72 -6.83 8.04
C PRO A 132 -11.45 -7.68 8.15
N GLY A 133 -11.26 -8.44 9.23
CA GLY A 133 -10.08 -9.31 9.38
C GLY A 133 -10.05 -10.56 8.50
N THR A 134 -11.06 -10.76 7.63
CA THR A 134 -11.09 -11.83 6.62
C THR A 134 -11.36 -11.31 5.20
N ASP A 135 -11.30 -10.00 4.97
CA ASP A 135 -11.49 -9.42 3.64
C ASP A 135 -10.22 -9.56 2.79
N LEU A 136 -10.29 -10.35 1.72
CA LEU A 136 -9.19 -10.57 0.80
C LEU A 136 -8.70 -9.28 0.17
N HIS A 137 -9.50 -8.23 0.00
CA HIS A 137 -9.01 -7.03 -0.69
C HIS A 137 -7.78 -6.44 0.01
N HIS A 138 -7.63 -6.60 1.33
CA HIS A 138 -6.47 -6.09 2.09
C HIS A 138 -5.56 -7.15 2.74
N ILE A 139 -5.86 -8.45 2.58
CA ILE A 139 -5.00 -9.52 3.13
C ILE A 139 -4.06 -10.02 2.04
N ARG A 140 -2.76 -10.01 2.30
CA ARG A 140 -1.73 -10.43 1.34
C ARG A 140 -0.81 -11.49 1.96
N PRO A 141 -0.15 -12.35 1.17
CA PRO A 141 0.92 -13.18 1.69
C PRO A 141 2.16 -12.32 1.92
N GLU A 142 2.84 -12.48 3.06
CA GLU A 142 4.10 -11.80 3.33
C GLU A 142 5.06 -12.68 4.14
N ASP A 143 6.37 -12.45 3.98
CA ASP A 143 7.40 -13.09 4.79
C ASP A 143 7.14 -12.80 6.28
N VAL A 144 7.17 -13.84 7.12
CA VAL A 144 6.87 -13.73 8.55
C VAL A 144 7.71 -12.64 9.24
N ALA A 145 8.99 -12.50 8.89
CA ALA A 145 9.86 -11.50 9.49
C ALA A 145 9.57 -10.08 8.97
N VAL A 146 9.21 -9.93 7.70
CA VAL A 146 8.83 -8.65 7.12
C VAL A 146 7.47 -8.18 7.64
N ASN A 147 6.48 -9.07 7.72
CA ASN A 147 5.20 -8.81 8.38
C ASN A 147 5.43 -8.40 9.86
N GLY A 148 6.25 -9.16 10.60
CA GLY A 148 6.59 -8.81 11.97
C GLY A 148 7.32 -7.47 12.12
N LYS A 149 8.14 -7.08 11.14
CA LYS A 149 8.82 -5.78 11.10
C LYS A 149 7.85 -4.64 10.81
N ARG A 150 6.86 -4.85 9.93
CA ARG A 150 5.77 -3.90 9.67
C ARG A 150 4.88 -3.75 10.90
N GLY A 151 4.55 -4.86 11.56
CA GLY A 151 3.76 -4.88 12.79
C GLY A 151 2.43 -4.12 12.65
N ASN A 152 2.28 -3.04 13.41
CA ASN A 152 1.17 -2.11 13.35
C ASN A 152 1.61 -0.68 13.02
N LEU A 153 2.74 -0.52 12.32
CA LEU A 153 3.18 0.80 11.88
C LEU A 153 2.14 1.38 10.91
N ASP A 154 1.90 2.68 11.07
CA ASP A 154 1.09 3.46 10.14
C ASP A 154 1.83 3.59 8.79
N PHE A 155 1.10 3.84 7.71
CA PHE A 155 1.71 4.07 6.40
C PHE A 155 2.07 5.55 6.22
N ASP A 156 3.35 5.81 5.96
CA ASP A 156 3.95 7.11 5.62
C ASP A 156 5.31 6.82 4.94
N ASN A 157 6.04 7.86 4.54
CA ASN A 157 7.43 7.74 4.15
C ASN A 157 8.25 7.23 5.34
N GLY A 158 8.91 6.08 5.15
CA GLY A 158 9.62 5.40 6.20
C GLY A 158 11.02 5.97 6.40
N GLY A 159 11.82 5.26 7.17
CA GLY A 159 13.22 5.63 7.39
C GLY A 159 14.20 4.73 6.66
N SER A 160 14.56 3.63 7.31
CA SER A 160 15.70 2.80 6.89
C SER A 160 15.26 1.49 6.27
N SER A 161 16.04 0.99 5.31
CA SER A 161 15.90 -0.37 4.80
C SER A 161 16.21 -1.40 5.89
N PHE A 162 15.66 -2.60 5.72
CA PHE A 162 15.83 -3.71 6.63
C PHE A 162 15.94 -5.03 5.85
N THR A 163 16.32 -6.11 6.54
CA THR A 163 16.52 -7.43 5.91
C THR A 163 15.27 -7.88 5.16
N ASN A 164 15.45 -8.34 3.92
CA ASN A 164 14.37 -8.80 3.02
C ASN A 164 13.30 -7.75 2.71
N SER A 165 13.57 -6.44 2.89
CA SER A 165 12.54 -5.41 2.71
C SER A 165 12.07 -5.23 1.27
N GLY A 166 12.78 -5.75 0.27
CA GLY A 166 12.41 -5.60 -1.14
C GLY A 166 12.43 -4.15 -1.64
N GLY A 167 13.04 -3.24 -0.88
CA GLY A 167 12.97 -1.79 -1.10
C GLY A 167 12.08 -1.05 -0.10
N SER A 168 11.28 -1.76 0.69
CA SER A 168 10.48 -1.17 1.76
C SER A 168 11.37 -0.55 2.84
N LEU A 169 10.90 0.52 3.47
CA LEU A 169 11.58 1.25 4.53
C LEU A 169 10.69 1.26 5.78
N ALA A 170 11.30 1.37 6.96
CA ALA A 170 10.56 1.57 8.20
C ALA A 170 11.36 2.45 9.17
N ASP A 171 10.65 3.15 10.04
CA ASP A 171 11.22 3.83 11.20
C ASP A 171 10.48 3.43 12.48
N SER A 172 10.35 4.35 13.45
CA SER A 172 9.75 4.06 14.75
C SER A 172 8.23 4.02 14.74
N ASP A 173 7.58 4.71 13.80
CA ASP A 173 6.12 4.86 13.77
C ASP A 173 5.52 4.67 12.37
N SER A 174 6.35 4.56 11.32
CA SER A 174 5.89 4.41 9.95
C SER A 174 6.55 3.28 9.16
N PHE A 175 5.80 2.79 8.18
CA PHE A 175 6.24 1.84 7.17
C PHE A 175 5.97 2.40 5.77
N GLU A 176 7.00 2.36 4.92
CA GLU A 176 6.90 2.67 3.50
C GLU A 176 7.11 1.38 2.70
N PRO A 177 6.10 0.90 1.96
CA PRO A 177 6.28 -0.26 1.11
C PRO A 177 7.24 0.07 -0.06
N ARG A 178 7.85 -0.97 -0.65
CA ARG A 178 8.64 -0.83 -1.87
C ARG A 178 7.83 -0.14 -2.97
N ASP A 179 8.51 0.62 -3.83
CA ASP A 179 7.87 1.46 -4.85
C ASP A 179 6.82 0.74 -5.70
N ALA A 180 7.07 -0.52 -6.06
CA ALA A 180 6.21 -1.31 -6.92
C ALA A 180 4.94 -1.88 -6.26
N VAL A 181 4.62 -1.51 -5.01
CA VAL A 181 3.33 -1.82 -4.35
C VAL A 181 2.81 -0.66 -3.49
N LYS A 182 3.32 0.57 -3.72
CA LYS A 182 2.88 1.76 -2.99
C LYS A 182 1.40 2.04 -3.28
N GLY A 183 1.02 1.96 -4.54
CA GLY A 183 -0.34 2.14 -5.00
C GLY A 183 -1.27 1.02 -4.56
N ASP A 184 -0.81 -0.24 -4.61
CA ASP A 184 -1.53 -1.39 -4.05
C ASP A 184 -1.93 -1.12 -2.59
N VAL A 185 -0.96 -0.75 -1.75
CA VAL A 185 -1.19 -0.48 -0.33
C VAL A 185 -2.16 0.67 -0.14
N ALA A 186 -1.99 1.77 -0.89
CA ALA A 186 -2.90 2.90 -0.85
C ALA A 186 -4.35 2.48 -1.16
N ARG A 187 -4.55 1.77 -2.28
CA ARG A 187 -5.89 1.33 -2.71
C ARG A 187 -6.50 0.30 -1.77
N MET A 188 -5.69 -0.54 -1.10
CA MET A 188 -6.17 -1.47 -0.06
C MET A 188 -6.66 -0.72 1.18
N ILE A 189 -5.92 0.29 1.66
CA ILE A 189 -6.33 1.11 2.82
C ILE A 189 -7.58 1.93 2.51
N LEU A 190 -7.61 2.61 1.36
CA LEU A 190 -8.75 3.42 0.94
C LEU A 190 -10.00 2.55 0.71
N TYR A 191 -9.84 1.35 0.16
CA TYR A 191 -10.93 0.37 0.08
C TYR A 191 -11.49 0.02 1.45
N MET A 192 -10.62 -0.28 2.43
CA MET A 192 -11.07 -0.65 3.78
C MET A 192 -11.86 0.49 4.42
N ALA A 193 -11.44 1.75 4.21
CA ALA A 193 -12.14 2.91 4.72
C ALA A 193 -13.52 3.13 4.08
N VAL A 194 -13.66 2.88 2.77
CA VAL A 194 -14.97 2.94 2.12
C VAL A 194 -15.84 1.73 2.44
N ARG A 195 -15.24 0.55 2.60
CA ARG A 195 -16.01 -0.66 2.90
C ARG A 195 -16.55 -0.61 4.32
N TYR A 196 -15.77 -0.19 5.31
CA TYR A 196 -16.11 -0.31 6.72
C TYR A 196 -16.34 1.06 7.37
N GLU A 197 -17.48 1.70 7.08
CA GLU A 197 -17.90 3.02 7.62
C GLU A 197 -18.62 2.90 8.99
N GLY A 198 -18.50 1.76 9.68
CA GLY A 198 -19.07 1.56 11.02
C GLY A 198 -20.58 1.27 11.12
N ASP A 199 -21.28 1.11 10.01
CA ASP A 199 -22.74 0.89 9.96
C ASP A 199 -23.17 -0.59 9.97
N ASP A 200 -22.22 -1.53 9.83
CA ASP A 200 -22.44 -2.97 9.79
C ASP A 200 -21.90 -3.73 11.01
N GLY A 201 -21.65 -3.01 12.11
CA GLY A 201 -21.23 -3.56 13.41
C GLY A 201 -19.72 -3.75 13.57
N PHE A 202 -18.93 -3.28 12.61
CA PHE A 202 -17.47 -3.16 12.72
C PHE A 202 -17.06 -1.73 13.07
N ALA A 203 -15.77 -1.50 13.32
CA ALA A 203 -15.25 -0.16 13.54
C ALA A 203 -15.38 0.69 12.25
N ASP A 204 -15.55 2.00 12.44
CA ASP A 204 -15.46 3.00 11.37
C ASP A 204 -13.97 3.22 11.04
N LEU A 205 -13.54 2.68 9.92
CA LEU A 205 -12.14 2.67 9.48
C LEU A 205 -11.86 3.89 8.61
N GLU A 206 -10.85 4.70 8.95
CA GLU A 206 -10.45 5.85 8.12
C GLU A 206 -8.94 6.03 8.07
N PRO A 207 -8.29 6.36 6.94
CA PRO A 207 -6.98 7.01 7.02
C PRO A 207 -7.13 8.40 7.65
N ASP A 208 -6.07 8.90 8.27
CA ASP A 208 -6.00 10.29 8.74
C ASP A 208 -4.74 10.97 8.21
N ASP A 209 -4.28 12.11 8.71
CA ASP A 209 -2.99 12.70 8.30
C ASP A 209 -1.93 12.58 9.41
N LYS A 210 -1.95 11.46 10.15
CA LYS A 210 -1.06 11.21 11.27
C LYS A 210 -0.47 9.79 11.22
N VAL A 211 0.49 9.58 12.12
CA VAL A 211 1.10 8.30 12.44
C VAL A 211 1.05 8.10 13.95
N ALA A 212 1.35 6.88 14.40
CA ALA A 212 1.24 6.45 15.79
C ALA A 212 -0.22 6.48 16.32
N ASN A 213 -1.15 6.03 15.48
CA ASN A 213 -2.59 5.99 15.80
C ASN A 213 -2.96 4.95 16.89
N GLY A 214 -2.01 4.10 17.29
CA GLY A 214 -2.17 3.14 18.37
C GLY A 214 -3.24 2.09 18.05
N SER A 215 -4.33 2.08 18.82
CA SER A 215 -5.46 1.16 18.61
C SER A 215 -6.71 1.83 18.04
N THR A 216 -6.64 3.13 17.73
CA THR A 216 -7.75 3.81 17.06
C THR A 216 -7.95 3.22 15.67
N PRO A 217 -9.18 3.22 15.12
CA PRO A 217 -9.45 2.68 13.79
C PRO A 217 -8.99 3.63 12.67
N TYR A 218 -7.81 4.25 12.87
CA TYR A 218 -7.18 5.11 11.88
C TYR A 218 -5.85 4.55 11.44
N ILE A 219 -5.53 4.61 10.14
CA ILE A 219 -4.24 4.11 9.67
C ILE A 219 -3.65 4.92 8.51
N GLY A 220 -2.39 5.31 8.68
CA GLY A 220 -1.59 5.96 7.66
C GLY A 220 -2.02 7.38 7.29
N LYS A 221 -1.12 8.09 6.60
CA LYS A 221 -1.34 9.45 6.12
C LYS A 221 -2.07 9.45 4.79
N LEU A 222 -3.32 9.90 4.76
CA LEU A 222 -4.16 10.07 3.58
C LEU A 222 -3.43 10.84 2.49
N SER A 223 -2.77 11.96 2.82
CA SER A 223 -1.98 12.72 1.85
C SER A 223 -0.90 11.88 1.15
N VAL A 224 -0.24 10.97 1.86
CA VAL A 224 0.79 10.07 1.33
C VAL A 224 0.18 8.91 0.55
N LEU A 225 -0.92 8.34 1.05
CA LEU A 225 -1.66 7.28 0.33
C LEU A 225 -2.19 7.78 -1.01
N LYS A 226 -2.71 9.02 -1.07
CA LYS A 226 -3.12 9.67 -2.32
C LYS A 226 -1.94 9.82 -3.29
N GLN A 227 -0.80 10.31 -2.78
CA GLN A 227 0.43 10.41 -3.58
C GLN A 227 0.87 9.04 -4.12
N TRP A 228 0.89 8.00 -3.30
CA TRP A 228 1.27 6.65 -3.71
C TRP A 228 0.32 6.05 -4.74
N ASN A 229 -0.98 6.31 -4.64
CA ASN A 229 -1.95 5.89 -5.66
C ASN A 229 -1.65 6.49 -7.04
N ASP A 230 -1.22 7.74 -7.07
CA ASP A 230 -0.88 8.44 -8.32
C ASP A 230 0.48 8.03 -8.89
N GLU A 231 1.47 7.78 -8.03
CA GLU A 231 2.82 7.38 -8.40
C GLU A 231 2.92 5.93 -8.88
N ASP A 232 2.05 5.05 -8.37
CA ASP A 232 2.01 3.62 -8.68
C ASP A 232 0.58 3.19 -9.12
N PRO A 233 0.22 3.44 -10.40
CA PRO A 233 -1.08 3.04 -10.95
C PRO A 233 -1.31 1.52 -10.91
N PRO A 234 -2.56 1.04 -10.94
CA PRO A 234 -2.85 -0.38 -10.97
C PRO A 234 -2.12 -1.12 -12.09
N ASP A 235 -1.50 -2.23 -11.75
CA ASP A 235 -0.82 -3.10 -12.69
C ASP A 235 -1.65 -4.37 -13.01
N SER A 236 -1.17 -5.16 -13.98
CA SER A 236 -1.87 -6.38 -14.39
C SER A 236 -1.99 -7.44 -13.28
N PHE A 237 -1.07 -7.45 -12.30
CA PHE A 237 -1.12 -8.38 -11.19
C PHE A 237 -2.23 -7.97 -10.22
N GLU A 238 -2.31 -6.68 -9.89
CA GLU A 238 -3.34 -6.11 -9.03
C GLU A 238 -4.75 -6.20 -9.67
N GLU A 239 -4.87 -5.89 -10.96
CA GLU A 239 -6.11 -6.05 -11.72
C GLU A 239 -6.59 -7.51 -11.75
N ASN A 240 -5.68 -8.45 -12.02
CA ASN A 240 -5.99 -9.88 -12.00
C ASN A 240 -6.47 -10.32 -10.62
N ARG A 241 -5.80 -9.85 -9.56
CA ARG A 241 -6.17 -10.13 -8.18
C ARG A 241 -7.60 -9.65 -7.88
N ASN A 242 -7.95 -8.42 -8.26
CA ASN A 242 -9.30 -7.87 -8.11
C ASN A 242 -10.35 -8.73 -8.86
N ASN A 243 -10.02 -9.16 -10.08
CA ASN A 243 -10.88 -10.03 -10.89
C ASN A 243 -11.09 -11.42 -10.27
N VAL A 244 -10.06 -12.03 -9.68
CA VAL A 244 -10.16 -13.33 -9.02
C VAL A 244 -11.00 -13.22 -7.75
N ILE A 245 -10.78 -12.19 -6.93
CA ILE A 245 -11.58 -11.95 -5.72
C ILE A 245 -13.06 -11.79 -6.09
N TYR A 246 -13.36 -10.99 -7.12
CA TYR A 246 -14.72 -10.78 -7.60
C TYR A 246 -15.35 -12.05 -8.19
N SER A 247 -14.67 -12.75 -9.09
CA SER A 247 -15.28 -13.87 -9.82
C SER A 247 -15.43 -15.13 -8.96
N THR A 248 -14.55 -15.33 -7.98
CA THR A 248 -14.38 -16.64 -7.31
C THR A 248 -14.64 -16.62 -5.81
N TYR A 249 -14.34 -15.52 -5.10
CA TYR A 249 -14.27 -15.55 -3.63
C TYR A 249 -15.29 -14.65 -2.93
N GLN A 250 -15.24 -13.34 -3.14
CA GLN A 250 -16.02 -12.38 -2.36
C GLN A 250 -17.10 -11.67 -3.18
N HIS A 251 -17.03 -11.71 -4.51
CA HIS A 251 -18.05 -11.13 -5.37
C HIS A 251 -18.27 -9.62 -5.20
N ASN A 252 -17.30 -8.93 -4.60
CA ASN A 252 -17.14 -7.49 -4.64
C ASN A 252 -15.77 -7.12 -5.21
N ARG A 253 -15.64 -5.87 -5.63
CA ARG A 253 -14.43 -5.32 -6.26
C ARG A 253 -13.83 -4.21 -5.40
N ASN A 254 -12.52 -4.02 -5.47
CA ASN A 254 -11.91 -2.79 -4.98
C ASN A 254 -12.08 -1.71 -6.07
N PRO A 255 -12.91 -0.68 -5.84
CA PRO A 255 -13.21 0.32 -6.84
C PRO A 255 -12.00 1.19 -7.17
N PHE A 256 -11.02 1.29 -6.27
CA PHE A 256 -9.83 2.09 -6.52
C PHE A 256 -8.81 1.37 -7.42
N ILE A 257 -8.93 0.05 -7.61
CA ILE A 257 -8.18 -0.67 -8.65
C ILE A 257 -8.82 -0.43 -10.02
N ASP A 258 -10.15 -0.48 -10.07
CA ASP A 258 -10.92 -0.29 -11.32
C ASP A 258 -11.06 1.18 -11.73
N HIS A 259 -10.90 2.10 -10.78
CA HIS A 259 -10.99 3.56 -10.89
C HIS A 259 -10.06 4.27 -9.88
N PRO A 260 -8.72 4.18 -10.00
CA PRO A 260 -7.76 4.96 -9.21
C PRO A 260 -8.06 6.46 -9.14
N GLU A 261 -8.66 7.06 -10.17
CA GLU A 261 -9.03 8.47 -10.17
C GLU A 261 -10.12 8.81 -9.15
N TRP A 262 -10.87 7.82 -8.66
CA TRP A 262 -11.88 8.05 -7.62
C TRP A 262 -11.30 8.35 -6.25
N VAL A 263 -10.00 8.09 -6.04
CA VAL A 263 -9.30 8.54 -4.84
C VAL A 263 -9.38 10.06 -4.72
N GLU A 264 -8.89 10.80 -5.72
CA GLU A 264 -8.99 12.27 -5.77
C GLU A 264 -10.43 12.77 -5.92
N ALA A 265 -11.34 11.97 -6.48
CA ALA A 265 -12.74 12.36 -6.59
C ALA A 265 -13.48 12.34 -5.24
N ILE A 266 -12.97 11.59 -4.24
CA ILE A 266 -13.56 11.50 -2.89
C ILE A 266 -12.89 12.47 -1.92
N TRP A 267 -11.55 12.54 -1.90
CA TRP A 267 -10.75 13.26 -0.92
C TRP A 267 -9.95 14.41 -1.51
#